data_AF-A0A150X279-F1
#
_entry.id   AF-A0A150X279-F1
#
_cell.length_a   1.000
_cell.length_b   1.000
_cell.length_c   1.000
_cell.angle_alpha   90.00
_cell.angle_beta   90.00
_cell.angle_gamma   90.00
#
_symmetry.space_group_name_H-M   'P 1'
#
loop_
_entity.id
_entity.type
_entity.pdbx_description
1 polymer ?
#
loop_
_entity_poly.entity_id
_entity_poly.type
_entity_poly.pdbx_seq_one_letter_code
_entity_poly.pdbx_strand_id
1 'polypeptide(L)'
;MTESSKQLNNLWAALNAIRDMFGMAKGKKPSYSETIQRAQDIEPEVFHDDIGLIKQNKDPKIVRQYSQLAAAEGESPVKLISDDINRLRISKRNSQSETDAIDRRIKRLNKALNYFESQQMMFTENEILMRDFNIPSDMPILREAYGKHKDYQLNDNKLLRVRFAHPGKVEQALGCDLIYEVYDHATDKIRFVHIQYKLWDGDALYWSQATNLDDQLKRMTREICSKGYCDGSSYEYRCPHCSAFLRPTDRLVDQYSPLKSSGFHLQICDLDSYTKMGRRDKILYRADIEDSTLSSNTFDELFKKNFIGSRWLVKSEVDKIYKGLITNDHADSFTLHATEIGR
;
A
#
# COMPACT_ATOMS: atom_id res chain seq x y z
N MET A 1 13.25 -20.20 16.12
CA MET A 1 13.72 -19.10 15.24
C MET A 1 15.12 -19.44 14.75
N THR A 2 15.35 -19.44 13.44
CA THR A 2 16.69 -19.65 12.87
C THR A 2 17.56 -18.42 13.06
N GLU A 3 18.87 -18.63 13.18
CA GLU A 3 19.88 -17.57 13.38
C GLU A 3 19.83 -16.50 12.27
N SER A 4 19.52 -16.92 11.03
CA SER A 4 19.27 -16.05 9.87
C SER A 4 18.08 -15.09 10.04
N SER A 5 16.99 -15.52 10.69
CA SER A 5 15.81 -14.68 10.93
C SER A 5 16.10 -13.58 11.96
N LYS A 6 16.90 -13.88 12.98
CA LYS A 6 17.31 -12.91 14.00
C LYS A 6 18.23 -11.84 13.40
N GLN A 7 19.13 -12.23 12.51
CA GLN A 7 20.04 -11.33 11.82
C GLN A 7 19.29 -10.39 10.86
N LEU A 8 18.29 -10.89 10.13
CA LEU A 8 17.41 -10.07 9.28
C LEU A 8 16.58 -9.07 10.09
N ASN A 9 16.03 -9.48 11.24
CA ASN A 9 15.26 -8.59 12.09
C ASN A 9 16.12 -7.45 12.67
N ASN A 10 17.37 -7.73 13.04
CA ASN A 10 18.29 -6.72 13.54
C ASN A 10 18.68 -5.71 12.45
N LEU A 11 18.92 -6.19 11.23
CA LEU A 11 19.20 -5.32 10.09
C LEU A 11 17.99 -4.49 9.68
N TRP A 12 16.79 -5.05 9.77
CA TRP A 12 15.54 -4.33 9.56
C TRP A 12 15.37 -3.21 10.60
N ALA A 13 15.62 -3.50 11.88
CA ALA A 13 15.59 -2.51 12.94
C ALA A 13 16.62 -1.39 12.70
N ALA A 14 17.85 -1.74 12.30
CA ALA A 14 18.90 -0.77 11.97
C ALA A 14 18.53 0.09 10.75
N LEU A 15 17.98 -0.51 9.68
CA LEU A 15 17.53 0.23 8.50
C LEU A 15 16.41 1.21 8.83
N ASN A 16 15.45 0.80 9.66
CA ASN A 16 14.37 1.69 10.12
C ASN A 16 14.90 2.82 11.00
N ALA A 17 15.84 2.55 11.90
CA ALA A 17 16.48 3.58 12.71
C ALA A 17 17.21 4.62 11.85
N ILE A 18 17.96 4.17 10.84
CA ILE A 18 18.64 5.05 9.88
C ILE A 18 17.61 5.87 9.08
N ARG A 19 16.53 5.23 8.62
CA ARG A 19 15.44 5.89 7.90
C ARG A 19 14.79 7.00 8.70
N ASP A 20 14.50 6.70 9.96
CA ASP A 20 13.82 7.62 10.86
C ASP A 20 14.75 8.78 11.24
N MET A 21 16.03 8.51 11.51
CA MET A 21 17.05 9.54 11.73
C MET A 21 17.15 10.51 10.54
N PHE A 22 17.22 10.01 9.31
CA PHE A 22 17.25 10.87 8.13
C PHE A 22 15.91 11.56 7.86
N GLY A 23 14.80 10.89 8.15
CA GLY A 23 13.47 11.49 8.07
C GLY A 23 13.32 12.68 9.00
N MET A 24 13.83 12.59 10.22
CA MET A 24 13.86 13.69 11.19
C MET A 24 14.74 14.84 10.71
N ALA A 25 15.93 14.55 10.18
CA ALA A 25 16.86 15.56 9.71
C ALA A 25 16.38 16.34 8.48
N LYS A 26 15.64 15.69 7.56
CA LYS A 26 15.13 16.30 6.32
C LYS A 26 13.69 16.81 6.40
N GLY A 27 12.98 16.54 7.49
CA GLY A 27 11.53 16.77 7.59
C GLY A 27 10.68 15.85 6.71
N LYS A 28 11.30 14.93 5.95
CA LYS A 28 10.65 13.98 5.03
C LYS A 28 11.36 12.64 5.10
N LYS A 29 10.63 11.55 5.34
CA LYS A 29 11.21 10.20 5.36
C LYS A 29 11.76 9.84 3.98
N PRO A 30 13.07 9.54 3.85
CA PRO A 30 13.65 9.09 2.59
C PRO A 30 13.01 7.78 2.14
N SER A 31 13.10 7.49 0.85
CA SER A 31 12.70 6.18 0.31
C SER A 31 13.57 5.06 0.89
N TYR A 32 13.12 3.81 0.81
CA TYR A 32 13.96 2.69 1.24
C TYR A 32 15.21 2.55 0.36
N SER A 33 15.16 2.88 -0.93
CA SER A 33 16.36 2.84 -1.79
C SER A 33 17.39 3.87 -1.34
N GLU A 34 16.96 5.12 -1.09
CA GLU A 34 17.83 6.15 -0.52
C GLU A 34 18.36 5.75 0.85
N THR A 35 17.52 5.17 1.70
CA THR A 35 17.92 4.73 3.05
C THR A 35 18.95 3.61 2.98
N ILE A 36 18.77 2.63 2.09
CA ILE A 36 19.72 1.53 1.89
C ILE A 36 21.05 2.08 1.38
N GLN A 37 21.02 3.00 0.40
CA GLN A 37 22.23 3.63 -0.12
C GLN A 37 22.99 4.39 0.99
N ARG A 38 22.27 5.13 1.84
CA ARG A 38 22.87 5.82 2.99
C ARG A 38 23.35 4.87 4.08
N ALA A 39 22.63 3.77 4.31
CA ALA A 39 23.04 2.74 5.26
C ALA A 39 24.33 2.05 4.80
N GLN A 40 24.49 1.85 3.48
CA GLN A 40 25.73 1.38 2.86
C GLN A 40 26.89 2.38 3.01
N ASP A 41 26.61 3.68 2.93
CA ASP A 41 27.62 4.72 3.18
C ASP A 41 28.07 4.75 4.65
N ILE A 42 27.16 4.47 5.59
CA ILE A 42 27.41 4.55 7.04
C ILE A 42 28.11 3.29 7.56
N GLU A 43 27.59 2.11 7.24
CA GLU A 43 28.14 0.82 7.69
C GLU A 43 28.17 -0.21 6.55
N PRO A 44 29.19 -0.14 5.67
CA PRO A 44 29.32 -1.01 4.50
C PRO A 44 29.40 -2.50 4.88
N GLU A 45 30.00 -2.83 6.01
CA GLU A 45 30.18 -4.20 6.51
C GLU A 45 28.88 -4.81 7.04
N VAL A 46 27.89 -3.99 7.39
CA VAL A 46 26.60 -4.42 7.92
C VAL A 46 25.53 -4.39 6.83
N PHE A 47 25.67 -3.53 5.82
CA PHE A 47 24.72 -3.40 4.71
C PHE A 47 25.32 -3.81 3.36
N HIS A 48 26.28 -4.73 3.34
CA HIS A 48 26.86 -5.25 2.12
C HIS A 48 25.83 -6.02 1.27
N ASP A 49 26.07 -6.04 -0.04
CA ASP A 49 25.16 -6.53 -1.11
C ASP A 49 24.68 -8.00 -1.00
N ASP A 50 25.16 -8.76 -0.01
CA ASP A 50 24.89 -10.19 0.12
C ASP A 50 23.90 -10.54 1.24
N ILE A 51 23.48 -9.55 2.05
CA ILE A 51 22.52 -9.78 3.12
C ILE A 51 21.08 -9.75 2.58
N GLY A 52 20.26 -10.70 3.03
CA GLY A 52 18.94 -11.04 2.46
C GLY A 52 17.93 -9.90 2.30
N LEU A 53 18.09 -8.79 3.02
CA LEU A 53 17.29 -7.56 2.84
C LEU A 53 17.54 -6.87 1.49
N ILE A 54 18.76 -7.01 0.94
CA ILE A 54 19.23 -6.36 -0.29
C ILE A 54 19.16 -7.32 -1.50
N LYS A 55 19.06 -8.64 -1.26
CA LYS A 55 19.03 -9.67 -2.32
C LYS A 55 17.83 -9.61 -3.27
N GLN A 56 16.75 -8.89 -2.93
CA GLN A 56 15.62 -8.72 -3.85
C GLN A 56 15.78 -7.53 -4.81
N ASN A 57 16.81 -6.69 -4.64
CA ASN A 57 17.08 -5.52 -5.50
C ASN A 57 18.24 -5.73 -6.49
N LYS A 58 18.65 -6.98 -6.76
CA LYS A 58 19.50 -7.24 -7.92
C LYS A 58 18.60 -7.46 -9.12
N ASP A 59 18.44 -6.41 -9.93
CA ASP A 59 18.18 -6.56 -11.36
C ASP A 59 19.03 -7.75 -11.85
N PRO A 60 18.43 -8.79 -12.46
CA PRO A 60 19.19 -9.91 -12.99
C PRO A 60 20.38 -9.37 -13.80
N LYS A 61 21.57 -9.99 -13.70
CA LYS A 61 22.80 -9.48 -14.35
C LYS A 61 22.60 -9.03 -15.81
N ILE A 62 21.71 -9.71 -16.52
CA ILE A 62 21.29 -9.38 -17.88
C ILE A 62 20.48 -8.08 -17.97
N VAL A 63 19.55 -7.82 -17.04
CA VAL A 63 18.78 -6.57 -16.94
C VAL A 63 19.74 -5.40 -16.70
N ARG A 64 20.62 -5.50 -15.68
CA ARG A 64 21.62 -4.45 -15.41
C ARG A 64 22.51 -4.16 -16.62
N GLN A 65 22.93 -5.21 -17.33
CA GLN A 65 23.72 -5.08 -18.55
C GLN A 65 22.98 -4.27 -19.62
N TYR A 66 21.72 -4.60 -19.92
CA TYR A 66 20.95 -3.90 -20.96
C TYR A 66 20.51 -2.49 -20.54
N SER A 67 20.31 -2.22 -19.25
CA SER A 67 20.10 -0.85 -18.75
C SER A 67 21.33 0.04 -18.95
N GLN A 68 22.54 -0.51 -18.71
CA GLN A 68 23.79 0.22 -18.92
C GLN A 68 24.07 0.45 -20.41
N LEU A 69 23.81 -0.54 -21.26
CA LEU A 69 23.92 -0.40 -22.72
C LEU A 69 22.95 0.65 -23.26
N ALA A 70 21.68 0.60 -22.84
CA ALA A 70 20.67 1.59 -23.18
C ALA A 70 21.10 3.02 -22.85
N ALA A 71 21.65 3.23 -21.65
CA ALA A 71 22.15 4.53 -21.22
C ALA A 71 23.36 5.00 -22.06
N ALA A 72 24.25 4.09 -22.45
CA ALA A 72 25.41 4.41 -23.27
C ALA A 72 25.05 4.69 -24.74
N GLU A 73 24.04 3.99 -25.27
CA GLU A 73 23.62 4.07 -26.67
C GLU A 73 22.47 5.08 -26.91
N GLY A 74 21.87 5.62 -25.85
CA GLY A 74 20.73 6.54 -25.95
C GLY A 74 19.45 5.87 -26.45
N GLU A 75 19.28 4.57 -26.18
CA GLU A 75 18.22 3.73 -26.74
C GLU A 75 17.44 3.01 -25.62
N SER A 76 16.26 2.46 -25.91
CA SER A 76 15.47 1.71 -24.91
C SER A 76 16.05 0.29 -24.67
N PRO A 77 16.17 -0.17 -23.40
CA PRO A 77 16.59 -1.55 -23.09
C PRO A 77 15.73 -2.61 -23.79
N VAL A 78 14.43 -2.35 -23.95
CA VAL A 78 13.47 -3.25 -24.62
C VAL A 78 13.84 -3.45 -26.09
N LYS A 79 14.22 -2.36 -26.78
CA LYS A 79 14.63 -2.40 -28.18
C LYS A 79 15.94 -3.17 -28.34
N LEU A 80 16.94 -2.87 -27.50
CA LEU A 80 18.24 -3.55 -27.53
C LEU A 80 18.12 -5.07 -27.30
N ILE A 81 17.28 -5.48 -26.34
CA ILE A 81 17.03 -6.90 -26.08
C ILE A 81 16.29 -7.55 -27.25
N SER A 82 15.31 -6.87 -27.84
CA SER A 82 14.55 -7.37 -28.99
C SER A 82 15.43 -7.56 -30.22
N ASP A 83 16.32 -6.62 -30.49
CA ASP A 83 17.29 -6.67 -31.59
C ASP A 83 18.28 -7.83 -31.41
N ASP A 84 18.74 -8.07 -30.18
CA ASP A 84 19.61 -9.20 -29.86
C ASP A 84 18.91 -10.55 -29.97
N ILE A 85 17.65 -10.64 -29.54
CA ILE A 85 16.83 -11.85 -29.74
C ILE A 85 16.68 -12.14 -31.23
N ASN A 86 16.40 -11.12 -32.03
CA ASN A 86 16.25 -11.27 -33.49
C ASN A 86 17.56 -11.69 -34.15
N ARG A 87 18.70 -11.08 -33.78
CA ARG A 87 20.02 -11.51 -34.24
C ARG A 87 20.28 -12.98 -33.94
N LEU A 88 20.04 -13.41 -32.69
CA LEU A 88 20.22 -14.81 -32.28
C LEU A 88 19.28 -15.78 -33.02
N ARG A 89 18.02 -15.37 -33.29
CA ARG A 89 17.07 -16.18 -34.08
C ARG A 89 17.52 -16.34 -35.54
N ILE A 90 18.09 -15.30 -36.15
CA ILE A 90 18.64 -15.35 -37.51
C ILE A 90 19.85 -16.28 -37.54
N SER A 91 20.80 -16.12 -36.60
CA SER A 91 21.97 -17.00 -36.48
C SER A 91 21.57 -18.46 -36.26
N LYS A 92 20.51 -18.71 -35.47
CA LYS A 92 19.96 -20.06 -35.26
C LYS A 92 19.46 -20.69 -36.56
N ARG A 93 18.71 -19.94 -37.38
CA ARG A 93 18.15 -20.44 -38.66
C ARG A 93 19.22 -20.81 -39.69
N ASN A 94 20.36 -20.15 -39.63
CA ASN A 94 21.46 -20.36 -40.57
C ASN A 94 22.47 -21.43 -40.10
N SER A 95 22.26 -22.02 -38.91
CA SER A 95 23.18 -23.01 -38.33
C SER A 95 22.80 -24.45 -38.73
N GLN A 96 23.81 -25.27 -39.04
CA GLN A 96 23.67 -26.72 -39.22
C GLN A 96 24.05 -27.53 -37.97
N SER A 97 24.47 -26.88 -36.88
CA SER A 97 24.93 -27.51 -35.63
C SER A 97 23.94 -27.35 -34.47
N GLU A 98 24.18 -28.03 -33.35
CA GLU A 98 23.40 -27.90 -32.11
C GLU A 98 23.35 -26.44 -31.62
N THR A 99 22.14 -25.96 -31.28
CA THR A 99 21.87 -24.54 -30.96
C THR A 99 21.45 -24.33 -29.49
N ASP A 100 21.70 -25.31 -28.62
CA ASP A 100 21.29 -25.32 -27.21
C ASP A 100 21.81 -24.12 -26.40
N ALA A 101 23.01 -23.63 -26.71
CA ALA A 101 23.55 -22.43 -26.08
C ALA A 101 22.79 -21.17 -26.50
N ILE A 102 22.40 -21.08 -27.77
CA ILE A 102 21.61 -19.97 -28.33
C ILE A 102 20.21 -19.97 -27.73
N ASP A 103 19.56 -21.13 -27.62
CA ASP A 103 18.24 -21.25 -27.02
C ASP A 103 18.23 -20.88 -25.54
N ARG A 104 19.25 -21.31 -24.79
CA ARG A 104 19.43 -20.88 -23.39
C ARG A 104 19.62 -19.37 -23.28
N ARG A 105 20.34 -18.73 -24.20
CA ARG A 105 20.52 -17.27 -24.21
C ARG A 105 19.23 -16.54 -24.58
N ILE A 106 18.52 -16.98 -25.62
CA ILE A 106 17.20 -16.43 -26.00
C ILE A 106 16.23 -16.53 -24.84
N LYS A 107 16.18 -17.67 -24.13
CA LYS A 107 15.30 -17.83 -22.96
C LYS A 107 15.64 -16.86 -21.82
N ARG A 108 16.93 -16.57 -21.59
CA ARG A 108 17.36 -15.56 -20.61
C ARG A 108 17.00 -14.14 -21.06
N LEU A 109 17.15 -13.84 -22.35
CA LEU A 109 16.78 -12.54 -22.92
C LEU A 109 15.27 -12.31 -22.88
N ASN A 110 14.45 -13.30 -23.20
CA ASN A 110 12.99 -13.23 -23.06
C ASN A 110 12.58 -12.98 -21.61
N LYS A 111 13.25 -13.59 -20.62
CA LYS A 111 13.01 -13.28 -19.20
C LYS A 111 13.37 -11.84 -18.84
N ALA A 112 14.45 -11.30 -19.40
CA ALA A 112 14.85 -9.91 -19.21
C ALA A 112 13.90 -8.94 -19.90
N LEU A 113 13.42 -9.28 -21.09
CA LEU A 113 12.41 -8.53 -21.83
C LEU A 113 11.12 -8.44 -21.03
N ASN A 114 10.61 -9.59 -20.57
CA ASN A 114 9.44 -9.64 -19.69
C ASN A 114 9.66 -8.83 -18.40
N TYR A 115 10.89 -8.78 -17.87
CA TYR A 115 11.20 -7.94 -16.71
C TYR A 115 11.01 -6.46 -17.04
N PHE A 116 11.61 -5.94 -18.12
CA PHE A 116 11.43 -4.55 -18.53
C PHE A 116 10.00 -4.21 -18.94
N GLU A 117 9.30 -5.15 -19.59
CA GLU A 117 7.88 -4.99 -19.92
C GLU A 117 7.00 -5.01 -18.66
N SER A 118 7.33 -5.82 -17.65
CA SER A 118 6.63 -5.83 -16.36
C SER A 118 6.94 -4.61 -15.50
N GLN A 119 8.12 -4.00 -15.65
CA GLN A 119 8.46 -2.70 -15.06
C GLN A 119 7.73 -1.55 -15.79
N GLN A 120 7.36 -1.75 -17.06
CA GLN A 120 6.49 -0.87 -17.82
C GLN A 120 5.00 -1.13 -17.61
N MET A 121 4.62 -2.25 -16.97
CA MET A 121 3.27 -2.43 -16.45
C MET A 121 3.09 -1.46 -15.28
N MET A 122 2.58 -0.27 -15.59
CA MET A 122 2.10 0.67 -14.59
C MET A 122 1.13 -0.07 -13.67
N PHE A 123 1.48 -0.19 -12.39
CA PHE A 123 0.55 -0.74 -11.41
C PHE A 123 -0.73 0.06 -11.43
N THR A 124 -1.83 -0.65 -11.62
CA THR A 124 -3.15 -0.10 -11.42
C THR A 124 -3.40 0.10 -9.93
N GLU A 125 -4.25 1.05 -9.59
CA GLU A 125 -4.66 1.31 -8.20
C GLU A 125 -5.14 0.03 -7.49
N ASN A 126 -5.90 -0.80 -8.21
CA ASN A 126 -6.43 -2.06 -7.70
C ASN A 126 -5.33 -3.08 -7.35
N GLU A 127 -4.22 -3.14 -8.12
CA GLU A 127 -3.11 -4.05 -7.82
C GLU A 127 -2.37 -3.63 -6.53
N ILE A 128 -2.19 -2.32 -6.33
CA ILE A 128 -1.59 -1.76 -5.11
C ILE A 128 -2.48 -2.01 -3.90
N LEU A 129 -3.78 -1.77 -4.06
CA LEU A 129 -4.79 -2.00 -3.04
C LEU A 129 -4.85 -3.48 -2.62
N MET A 130 -4.91 -4.40 -3.59
CA MET A 130 -4.92 -5.84 -3.34
C MET A 130 -3.63 -6.30 -2.66
N ARG A 131 -2.49 -5.74 -3.03
CA ARG A 131 -1.22 -6.03 -2.36
C ARG A 131 -1.25 -5.57 -0.91
N ASP A 132 -1.59 -4.31 -0.62
CA ASP A 132 -1.61 -3.79 0.74
C ASP A 132 -2.60 -4.55 1.64
N PHE A 133 -3.72 -4.99 1.08
CA PHE A 133 -4.69 -5.87 1.74
C PHE A 133 -4.14 -7.28 2.00
N ASN A 134 -3.24 -7.77 1.14
CA ASN A 134 -2.69 -9.13 1.21
C ASN A 134 -1.36 -9.26 1.95
N ILE A 135 -0.66 -8.15 2.21
CA ILE A 135 0.56 -8.18 3.01
C ILE A 135 0.20 -8.66 4.44
N PRO A 136 0.88 -9.71 4.94
CA PRO A 136 0.66 -10.21 6.29
C PRO A 136 0.80 -9.10 7.32
N SER A 137 -0.19 -9.01 8.21
CA SER A 137 -0.07 -8.21 9.43
C SER A 137 0.80 -8.97 10.43
N ASP A 138 1.50 -8.26 11.30
CA ASP A 138 2.15 -8.86 12.48
C ASP A 138 1.13 -9.42 13.49
N MET A 139 -0.16 -9.23 13.24
CA MET A 139 -1.28 -9.72 14.05
C MET A 139 -1.76 -11.08 13.54
N PRO A 140 -2.14 -12.00 14.45
CA PRO A 140 -2.67 -13.30 14.04
C PRO A 140 -4.03 -13.14 13.35
N ILE A 141 -4.16 -13.77 12.19
CA ILE A 141 -5.41 -13.82 11.41
C ILE A 141 -6.32 -14.86 12.06
N LEU A 142 -7.53 -14.45 12.43
CA LEU A 142 -8.57 -15.34 12.95
C LEU A 142 -9.42 -15.92 11.84
N ARG A 143 -9.75 -15.10 10.85
CA ARG A 143 -10.62 -15.48 9.73
C ARG A 143 -10.27 -14.68 8.49
N GLU A 144 -10.37 -15.34 7.35
CA GLU A 144 -10.28 -14.71 6.04
C GLU A 144 -11.48 -15.12 5.21
N ALA A 145 -12.20 -14.14 4.68
CA ALA A 145 -13.27 -14.37 3.73
C ALA A 145 -12.78 -13.93 2.35
N TYR A 146 -12.17 -14.87 1.61
CA TYR A 146 -11.65 -14.76 0.23
C TYR A 146 -11.92 -13.42 -0.48
N GLY A 147 -11.02 -12.44 -0.28
CA GLY A 147 -11.05 -11.14 -0.97
C GLY A 147 -12.12 -10.13 -0.51
N LYS A 148 -12.90 -10.42 0.53
CA LYS A 148 -13.91 -9.52 1.11
C LYS A 148 -13.44 -8.88 2.41
N HIS A 149 -12.93 -9.69 3.33
CA HIS A 149 -12.40 -9.17 4.59
C HIS A 149 -11.39 -10.12 5.23
N LYS A 150 -10.55 -9.54 6.11
CA LYS A 150 -9.62 -10.24 6.99
C LYS A 150 -9.84 -9.79 8.43
N ASP A 151 -9.94 -10.77 9.32
CA ASP A 151 -10.14 -10.57 10.74
C ASP A 151 -8.84 -10.89 11.48
N TYR A 152 -8.39 -9.94 12.28
CA TYR A 152 -7.19 -10.00 13.08
C TYR A 152 -7.55 -9.90 14.56
N GLN A 153 -6.98 -10.79 15.38
CA GLN A 153 -7.10 -10.67 16.82
C GLN A 153 -6.27 -9.49 17.31
N LEU A 154 -6.89 -8.61 18.08
CA LEU A 154 -6.18 -7.62 18.89
C LEU A 154 -6.13 -8.10 20.35
N ASN A 155 -5.28 -7.47 21.15
CA ASN A 155 -5.30 -7.66 22.61
C ASN A 155 -6.63 -7.17 23.20
N ASP A 156 -6.95 -7.60 24.42
CA ASP A 156 -8.08 -7.07 25.23
C ASP A 156 -9.48 -7.33 24.65
N ASN A 157 -9.77 -8.53 24.13
CA ASN A 157 -11.07 -8.90 23.55
C ASN A 157 -11.53 -7.98 22.41
N LYS A 158 -10.58 -7.50 21.61
CA LYS A 158 -10.84 -6.68 20.42
C LYS A 158 -10.52 -7.43 19.13
N LEU A 159 -11.26 -7.10 18.08
CA LEU A 159 -11.08 -7.64 16.74
C LEU A 159 -10.88 -6.50 15.76
N LEU A 160 -9.84 -6.56 14.93
CA LEU A 160 -9.70 -5.69 13.77
C LEU A 160 -10.17 -6.44 12.52
N ARG A 161 -11.18 -5.93 11.86
CA ARG A 161 -11.61 -6.38 10.54
C ARG A 161 -11.20 -5.36 9.49
N VAL A 162 -10.44 -5.81 8.49
CA VAL A 162 -10.14 -5.03 7.30
C VAL A 162 -11.03 -5.53 6.16
N ARG A 163 -11.89 -4.67 5.61
CA ARG A 163 -12.76 -4.99 4.49
C ARG A 163 -12.26 -4.36 3.21
N PHE A 164 -12.27 -5.17 2.15
CA PHE A 164 -12.04 -4.76 0.77
C PHE A 164 -13.39 -4.38 0.13
N ALA A 165 -13.58 -3.10 -0.19
CA ALA A 165 -14.84 -2.56 -0.68
C ALA A 165 -14.87 -2.39 -2.22
N HIS A 166 -13.70 -2.24 -2.84
CA HIS A 166 -13.51 -2.12 -4.29
C HIS A 166 -13.33 -3.49 -4.97
N PRO A 167 -13.68 -3.66 -6.26
CA PRO A 167 -14.86 -3.08 -6.85
C PRO A 167 -16.10 -3.72 -6.21
N GLY A 168 -17.13 -2.93 -5.86
CA GLY A 168 -18.31 -3.54 -5.27
C GLY A 168 -19.45 -2.62 -4.86
N LYS A 169 -20.53 -3.23 -4.35
CA LYS A 169 -21.71 -2.52 -3.84
C LYS A 169 -21.37 -1.60 -2.66
N VAL A 170 -20.38 -1.99 -1.86
CA VAL A 170 -19.92 -1.21 -0.70
C VAL A 170 -19.24 0.07 -1.17
N GLU A 171 -18.29 -0.02 -2.12
CA GLU A 171 -17.67 1.15 -2.75
C GLU A 171 -18.70 2.04 -3.46
N GLN A 172 -19.64 1.47 -4.22
CA GLN A 172 -20.68 2.24 -4.89
C GLN A 172 -21.54 3.06 -3.92
N ALA A 173 -21.78 2.53 -2.72
CA ALA A 173 -22.61 3.19 -1.72
C ALA A 173 -21.83 4.19 -0.85
N LEU A 174 -20.64 3.82 -0.38
CA LEU A 174 -19.86 4.62 0.57
C LEU A 174 -18.79 5.47 -0.09
N GLY A 175 -18.34 5.09 -1.29
CA GLY A 175 -17.31 5.78 -2.04
C GLY A 175 -15.88 5.50 -1.56
N CYS A 176 -15.64 4.39 -0.88
CA CYS A 176 -14.32 4.01 -0.34
C CYS A 176 -13.84 2.65 -0.87
N ASP A 177 -12.53 2.42 -0.85
CA ASP A 177 -11.90 1.18 -1.29
C ASP A 177 -11.62 0.21 -0.13
N LEU A 178 -11.27 0.73 1.05
CA LEU A 178 -10.99 -0.05 2.25
C LEU A 178 -11.75 0.49 3.46
N ILE A 179 -12.11 -0.43 4.35
CA ILE A 179 -12.73 -0.12 5.65
C ILE A 179 -11.98 -0.87 6.74
N TYR A 180 -11.49 -0.15 7.75
CA TYR A 180 -10.97 -0.73 8.97
C TYR A 180 -12.07 -0.65 10.03
N GLU A 181 -12.42 -1.77 10.66
CA GLU A 181 -13.41 -1.86 11.73
C GLU A 181 -12.76 -2.48 12.96
N VAL A 182 -12.89 -1.84 14.11
CA VAL A 182 -12.50 -2.40 15.41
C VAL A 182 -13.76 -2.74 16.18
N TYR A 183 -13.92 -4.01 16.52
CA TYR A 183 -14.97 -4.50 17.40
C TYR A 183 -14.39 -4.66 18.80
N ASP A 184 -15.04 -4.05 19.78
CA ASP A 184 -14.76 -4.24 21.21
C ASP A 184 -15.84 -5.15 21.78
N HIS A 185 -15.50 -6.42 21.99
CA HIS A 185 -16.46 -7.43 22.43
C HIS A 185 -16.86 -7.28 23.90
N ALA A 186 -16.05 -6.58 24.71
CA ALA A 186 -16.40 -6.32 26.11
C ALA A 186 -17.52 -5.28 26.23
N THR A 187 -17.55 -4.31 25.31
CA THR A 187 -18.53 -3.22 25.32
C THR A 187 -19.59 -3.30 24.23
N ASP A 188 -19.49 -4.28 23.32
CA ASP A 188 -20.32 -4.43 22.11
C ASP A 188 -20.37 -3.15 21.27
N LYS A 189 -19.19 -2.51 21.14
CA LYS A 189 -19.03 -1.27 20.37
C LYS A 189 -18.11 -1.47 19.19
N ILE A 190 -18.32 -0.66 18.17
CA ILE A 190 -17.62 -0.71 16.90
C ILE A 190 -17.06 0.67 16.59
N ARG A 191 -15.82 0.73 16.12
CA ARG A 191 -15.20 1.93 15.56
C ARG A 191 -14.73 1.63 14.14
N PHE A 192 -14.73 2.62 13.25
CA PHE A 192 -14.24 2.42 11.89
C PHE A 192 -13.40 3.58 11.34
N VAL A 193 -12.68 3.28 10.26
CA VAL A 193 -12.13 4.25 9.31
C VAL A 193 -12.42 3.77 7.89
N HIS A 194 -12.83 4.68 7.01
CA HIS A 194 -12.99 4.45 5.57
C HIS A 194 -11.86 5.13 4.81
N ILE A 195 -11.28 4.44 3.83
CA ILE A 195 -10.13 4.92 3.06
C ILE A 195 -10.42 4.76 1.57
N GLN A 196 -10.28 5.86 0.81
CA GLN A 196 -10.26 5.85 -0.65
C GLN A 196 -8.81 5.95 -1.12
N TYR A 197 -8.32 4.98 -1.88
CA TYR A 197 -7.01 5.01 -2.49
C TYR A 197 -7.07 5.75 -3.82
N LYS A 198 -5.99 6.47 -4.11
CA LYS A 198 -5.71 6.98 -5.45
C LYS A 198 -4.21 7.05 -5.66
N LEU A 199 -3.76 6.81 -6.89
CA LEU A 199 -2.35 6.96 -7.23
C LEU A 199 -2.02 8.39 -7.61
N TRP A 200 -0.82 8.82 -7.25
CA TRP A 200 -0.24 10.06 -7.76
C TRP A 200 0.08 9.94 -9.26
N ASP A 201 -0.09 11.06 -9.96
CA ASP A 201 0.51 11.31 -11.27
C ASP A 201 1.62 12.36 -11.12
N GLY A 202 2.85 11.89 -10.95
CA GLY A 202 3.97 12.71 -10.50
C GLY A 202 3.72 13.24 -9.08
N ASP A 203 3.60 14.56 -8.93
CA ASP A 203 3.32 15.26 -7.68
C ASP A 203 1.89 15.81 -7.59
N ALA A 204 0.99 15.38 -8.48
CA ALA A 204 -0.38 15.84 -8.55
C ALA A 204 -1.38 14.68 -8.61
N LEU A 205 -2.57 14.92 -8.06
CA LEU A 205 -3.74 14.08 -8.18
C LEU A 205 -4.78 14.85 -9.01
N TYR A 206 -5.19 14.27 -10.14
CA TYR A 206 -6.17 14.87 -11.03
C TYR A 206 -7.51 14.18 -10.82
N TRP A 207 -8.60 14.93 -10.63
CA TRP A 207 -9.92 14.31 -10.46
C TRP A 207 -10.35 13.58 -11.73
N SER A 208 -9.93 14.09 -12.89
CA SER A 208 -10.15 13.46 -14.19
C SER A 208 -9.44 12.11 -14.37
N GLN A 209 -8.47 11.77 -13.51
CA GLN A 209 -7.74 10.49 -13.60
C GLN A 209 -8.64 9.27 -13.29
N ALA A 210 -9.77 9.49 -12.63
CA ALA A 210 -10.74 8.45 -12.33
C ALA A 210 -12.17 8.98 -12.55
N THR A 211 -12.93 8.31 -13.42
CA THR A 211 -14.24 8.76 -13.89
C THR A 211 -15.23 9.11 -12.77
N ASN A 212 -15.12 8.43 -11.61
CA ASN A 212 -16.09 8.56 -10.52
C ASN A 212 -15.47 9.08 -9.20
N LEU A 213 -14.25 9.62 -9.22
CA LEU A 213 -13.56 10.03 -7.99
C LEU A 213 -14.30 11.15 -7.26
N ASP A 214 -14.76 12.19 -7.97
CA ASP A 214 -15.53 13.28 -7.35
C ASP A 214 -16.81 12.76 -6.68
N ASP A 215 -17.50 11.82 -7.33
CA ASP A 215 -18.71 11.20 -6.80
C ASP A 215 -18.43 10.30 -5.59
N GLN A 216 -17.34 9.54 -5.62
CA GLN A 216 -16.87 8.72 -4.51
C GLN A 216 -16.57 9.59 -3.28
N LEU A 217 -15.78 10.66 -3.47
CA LEU A 217 -15.42 11.59 -2.40
C LEU A 217 -16.66 12.31 -1.84
N LYS A 218 -17.56 12.80 -2.70
CA LYS A 218 -18.82 13.41 -2.27
C LYS A 218 -19.69 12.45 -1.45
N ARG A 219 -19.73 11.16 -1.83
CA ARG A 219 -20.42 10.13 -1.04
C ARG A 219 -19.76 9.96 0.32
N MET A 220 -18.44 9.84 0.39
CA MET A 220 -17.74 9.77 1.68
C MET A 220 -18.01 11.00 2.55
N THR A 221 -17.97 12.21 1.99
CA THR A 221 -18.30 13.45 2.71
C THR A 221 -19.73 13.39 3.26
N ARG A 222 -20.71 13.01 2.43
CA ARG A 222 -22.12 12.96 2.85
C ARG A 222 -22.40 11.87 3.88
N GLU A 223 -21.84 10.68 3.70
CA GLU A 223 -22.13 9.53 4.57
C GLU A 223 -21.30 9.56 5.86
N ILE A 224 -20.13 10.21 5.86
CA ILE A 224 -19.21 10.24 7.00
C ILE A 224 -19.13 11.62 7.66
N CYS A 225 -18.65 12.63 6.92
CA CYS A 225 -18.42 13.98 7.45
C CYS A 225 -19.73 14.66 7.89
N SER A 226 -20.71 14.75 6.99
CA SER A 226 -21.98 15.45 7.24
C SER A 226 -22.85 14.78 8.32
N LYS A 227 -22.55 13.53 8.69
CA LYS A 227 -23.22 12.80 9.77
C LYS A 227 -22.48 12.86 11.11
N GLY A 228 -21.40 13.65 11.19
CA GLY A 228 -20.66 13.89 12.42
C GLY A 228 -19.81 12.70 12.88
N TYR A 229 -19.47 11.77 12.00
CA TYR A 229 -18.55 10.67 12.36
C TYR A 229 -17.09 11.13 12.46
N CYS A 230 -16.79 12.34 11.97
CA CYS A 230 -15.51 13.02 12.18
C CYS A 230 -15.55 14.06 13.34
N ASP A 231 -16.70 14.25 14.01
CA ASP A 231 -16.87 15.28 15.06
C ASP A 231 -16.45 14.77 16.45
N GLY A 232 -15.68 15.59 17.18
CA GLY A 232 -15.09 15.28 18.49
C GLY A 232 -15.88 15.77 19.71
N SER A 233 -17.21 15.89 19.64
CA SER A 233 -18.01 16.68 20.61
C SER A 233 -18.27 16.05 21.99
N SER A 234 -17.47 15.10 22.46
CA SER A 234 -17.60 14.55 23.82
C SER A 234 -16.38 14.85 24.69
N TYR A 235 -16.49 15.90 25.52
CA TYR A 235 -15.81 16.28 26.79
C TYR A 235 -14.39 15.81 27.18
N GLU A 236 -13.65 15.09 26.35
CA GLU A 236 -12.25 14.73 26.55
C GLU A 236 -11.46 15.18 25.33
N TYR A 237 -10.24 15.70 25.53
CA TYR A 237 -9.36 16.13 24.45
C TYR A 237 -9.21 15.01 23.41
N ARG A 238 -9.77 15.25 22.23
CA ARG A 238 -9.82 14.34 21.08
C ARG A 238 -9.05 15.02 19.94
N CYS A 239 -7.87 14.51 19.58
CA CYS A 239 -7.12 14.93 18.38
C CYS A 239 -8.03 14.74 17.15
N PRO A 240 -8.14 15.65 16.16
CA PRO A 240 -9.19 15.60 15.14
C PRO A 240 -9.45 14.19 14.57
N HIS A 241 -10.59 13.61 14.94
CA HIS A 241 -10.91 12.20 14.73
C HIS A 241 -11.67 12.01 13.43
N CYS A 242 -11.06 12.26 12.27
CA CYS A 242 -11.76 11.87 11.08
C CYS A 242 -11.75 10.35 10.89
N SER A 243 -12.85 9.83 10.35
CA SER A 243 -13.07 8.43 10.01
C SER A 243 -13.16 8.21 8.49
N ALA A 244 -12.79 9.21 7.69
CA ALA A 244 -12.78 9.17 6.24
C ALA A 244 -11.52 9.84 5.69
N PHE A 245 -10.74 9.09 4.93
CA PHE A 245 -9.46 9.56 4.37
C PHE A 245 -9.35 9.27 2.88
N LEU A 246 -8.83 10.23 2.14
CA LEU A 246 -8.23 10.01 0.84
C LEU A 246 -6.78 9.60 1.08
N ARG A 247 -6.32 8.55 0.41
CA ARG A 247 -4.96 8.04 0.47
C ARG A 247 -4.26 8.16 -0.88
N PRO A 248 -3.71 9.35 -1.20
CA PRO A 248 -2.82 9.50 -2.34
C PRO A 248 -1.56 8.64 -2.10
N THR A 249 -1.37 7.67 -2.99
CA THR A 249 -0.42 6.59 -2.84
C THR A 249 0.64 6.69 -3.93
N ASP A 250 1.89 6.50 -3.53
CA ASP A 250 3.01 6.49 -4.47
C ASP A 250 2.93 5.23 -5.33
N ARG A 251 3.28 5.35 -6.62
CA ARG A 251 3.40 4.18 -7.48
C ARG A 251 4.49 3.27 -6.94
N LEU A 252 4.22 1.98 -6.90
CA LEU A 252 5.22 0.97 -6.56
C LEU A 252 6.22 0.87 -7.71
N VAL A 253 7.51 0.79 -7.36
CA VAL A 253 8.58 0.62 -8.34
C VAL A 253 8.82 -0.87 -8.67
N ASP A 254 8.41 -1.80 -7.79
CA ASP A 254 8.63 -3.24 -7.99
C ASP A 254 7.47 -4.11 -7.46
N GLN A 255 7.04 -5.07 -8.30
CA GLN A 255 5.98 -6.05 -8.07
C GLN A 255 6.36 -7.10 -7.03
N TYR A 256 7.66 -7.36 -6.86
CA TYR A 256 8.17 -8.37 -5.93
C TYR A 256 8.59 -7.79 -4.58
N SER A 257 8.50 -6.46 -4.43
CA SER A 257 8.81 -5.79 -3.17
C SER A 257 7.85 -6.26 -2.06
N PRO A 258 8.36 -6.72 -0.91
CA PRO A 258 7.52 -7.15 0.23
C PRO A 258 6.94 -5.97 1.01
N LEU A 259 7.19 -4.73 0.58
CA LEU A 259 6.87 -3.51 1.31
C LEU A 259 5.40 -3.14 1.16
N LYS A 260 4.78 -2.49 2.15
CA LYS A 260 3.50 -1.80 1.94
C LYS A 260 3.71 -0.55 1.09
N SER A 261 2.71 -0.16 0.31
CA SER A 261 2.78 1.10 -0.43
C SER A 261 2.89 2.28 0.53
N SER A 262 3.62 3.33 0.11
CA SER A 262 3.70 4.60 0.84
C SER A 262 2.63 5.56 0.34
N GLY A 263 2.13 6.38 1.25
CA GLY A 263 1.13 7.38 0.93
C GLY A 263 0.79 8.22 2.15
N PHE A 264 0.07 9.30 1.87
CA PHE A 264 -0.49 10.20 2.86
C PHE A 264 -1.93 9.84 3.15
N HIS A 265 -2.41 10.13 4.36
CA HIS A 265 -3.83 10.07 4.68
C HIS A 265 -4.32 11.49 4.90
N LEU A 266 -5.13 11.97 3.95
CA LEU A 266 -5.75 13.28 3.98
C LEU A 266 -7.21 13.14 4.39
N GLN A 267 -7.64 13.93 5.38
CA GLN A 267 -9.02 13.90 5.84
C GLN A 267 -9.96 14.39 4.74
N ILE A 268 -10.99 13.61 4.44
CA ILE A 268 -11.92 13.96 3.34
C ILE A 268 -12.75 15.20 3.68
N CYS A 269 -13.02 15.44 4.96
CA CYS A 269 -13.84 16.57 5.38
C CYS A 269 -13.19 17.93 5.09
N ASP A 270 -11.85 17.97 5.00
CA ASP A 270 -11.10 19.19 4.72
C ASP A 270 -10.59 19.25 3.28
N LEU A 271 -10.95 18.26 2.44
CA LEU A 271 -10.36 18.07 1.11
C LEU A 271 -10.52 19.30 0.20
N ASP A 272 -11.65 19.99 0.28
CA ASP A 272 -11.92 21.17 -0.53
C ASP A 272 -10.96 22.33 -0.20
N SER A 273 -10.40 22.39 1.03
CA SER A 273 -9.44 23.43 1.43
C SER A 273 -8.07 23.28 0.77
N TYR A 274 -7.73 22.06 0.34
CA TYR A 274 -6.45 21.74 -0.31
C TYR A 274 -6.57 21.62 -1.84
N THR A 275 -7.80 21.50 -2.34
CA THR A 275 -8.05 21.25 -3.76
C THR A 275 -8.09 22.56 -4.53
N LYS A 276 -7.30 22.63 -5.61
CA LYS A 276 -7.26 23.79 -6.51
C LYS A 276 -8.06 23.50 -7.78
N MET A 277 -8.71 24.53 -8.32
CA MET A 277 -9.35 24.44 -9.63
C MET A 277 -8.34 24.79 -10.72
N GLY A 278 -7.97 23.78 -11.53
CA GLY A 278 -7.23 23.99 -12.78
C GLY A 278 -8.15 24.47 -13.90
N ARG A 279 -7.61 24.59 -15.12
CA ARG A 279 -8.38 25.07 -16.29
C ARG A 279 -9.60 24.20 -16.63
N ARG A 280 -9.58 22.90 -16.32
CA ARG A 280 -10.64 21.93 -16.64
C ARG A 280 -10.84 20.84 -15.58
N ASP A 281 -10.08 20.87 -14.48
CA ASP A 281 -10.05 19.77 -13.52
C ASP A 281 -9.74 20.27 -12.12
N LYS A 282 -10.21 19.54 -11.11
CA LYS A 282 -9.77 19.70 -9.73
C LYS A 282 -8.42 19.00 -9.57
N ILE A 283 -7.48 19.67 -8.92
CA ILE A 283 -6.11 19.22 -8.75
C ILE A 283 -5.71 19.35 -7.29
N LEU A 284 -5.11 18.29 -6.75
CA LEU A 284 -4.46 18.30 -5.45
C LEU A 284 -2.96 18.10 -5.67
N TYR A 285 -2.13 19.02 -5.20
CA TYR A 285 -0.68 18.87 -5.28
C TYR A 285 -0.13 18.30 -3.98
N ARG A 286 0.89 17.44 -4.08
CA ARG A 286 1.58 16.86 -2.92
C ARG A 286 2.09 17.93 -1.96
N ALA A 287 2.70 18.99 -2.50
CA ALA A 287 3.26 20.08 -1.71
C ALA A 287 2.21 20.85 -0.88
N ASP A 288 0.94 20.87 -1.32
CA ASP A 288 -0.13 21.60 -0.62
C ASP A 288 -0.65 20.84 0.61
N ILE A 289 -0.35 19.53 0.73
CA ILE A 289 -0.91 18.66 1.78
C ILE A 289 0.14 18.03 2.69
N GLU A 290 1.43 18.18 2.39
CA GLU A 290 2.51 17.49 3.10
C GLU A 290 2.49 17.78 4.61
N ASP A 291 2.21 19.03 4.99
CA ASP A 291 2.18 19.48 6.40
C ASP A 291 0.85 19.22 7.12
N SER A 292 -0.20 18.81 6.40
CA SER A 292 -1.56 18.63 6.92
C SER A 292 -2.09 17.20 6.79
N THR A 293 -1.20 16.25 6.52
CA THR A 293 -1.57 14.84 6.30
C THR A 293 -0.84 13.91 7.25
N LEU A 294 -1.37 12.70 7.39
CA LEU A 294 -0.73 11.66 8.18
C LEU A 294 0.08 10.73 7.29
N SER A 295 1.33 10.47 7.66
CA SER A 295 2.07 9.34 7.09
C SER A 295 1.37 8.02 7.42
N SER A 296 1.64 6.95 6.66
CA SER A 296 1.04 5.64 6.94
C SER A 296 1.36 5.12 8.35
N ASN A 297 2.58 5.32 8.86
CA ASN A 297 2.95 4.90 10.22
C ASN A 297 2.20 5.72 11.28
N THR A 298 2.15 7.05 11.11
CA THR A 298 1.45 7.93 12.04
C THR A 298 -0.04 7.61 12.06
N PHE A 299 -0.63 7.37 10.89
CA PHE A 299 -2.01 6.92 10.77
C PHE A 299 -2.23 5.63 11.56
N ASP A 300 -1.40 4.60 11.35
CA ASP A 300 -1.53 3.32 12.06
C ASP A 300 -1.39 3.47 13.58
N GLU A 301 -0.44 4.27 14.04
CA GLU A 301 -0.24 4.53 15.47
C GLU A 301 -1.43 5.28 16.09
N LEU A 302 -1.88 6.35 15.45
CA LEU A 302 -3.04 7.11 15.91
C LEU A 302 -4.31 6.26 15.87
N PHE A 303 -4.47 5.41 14.85
CA PHE A 303 -5.59 4.50 14.76
C PHE A 303 -5.56 3.47 15.90
N LYS A 304 -4.40 2.88 16.19
CA LYS A 304 -4.22 1.93 17.32
C LYS A 304 -4.50 2.59 18.67
N LYS A 305 -4.10 3.85 18.85
CA LYS A 305 -4.32 4.62 20.08
C LYS A 305 -5.71 5.28 20.16
N ASN A 306 -6.59 5.00 19.20
CA ASN A 306 -7.93 5.55 19.08
C ASN A 306 -8.00 7.07 18.85
N PHE A 307 -6.90 7.71 18.43
CA PHE A 307 -6.82 9.14 18.10
C PHE A 307 -7.44 9.54 16.76
N ILE A 308 -7.67 8.58 15.87
CA ILE A 308 -8.41 8.78 14.60
C ILE A 308 -9.48 7.71 14.44
N GLY A 309 -10.36 7.83 13.44
CA GLY A 309 -11.52 6.97 13.28
C GLY A 309 -12.73 7.42 14.08
N SER A 310 -13.86 6.79 13.82
CA SER A 310 -15.14 7.25 14.35
C SER A 310 -15.16 7.23 15.89
N ARG A 311 -16.16 7.87 16.49
CA ARG A 311 -16.49 7.52 17.89
C ARG A 311 -16.87 6.05 17.98
N TRP A 312 -16.84 5.49 19.17
CA TRP A 312 -17.43 4.16 19.39
C TRP A 312 -18.93 4.21 19.15
N LEU A 313 -19.42 3.29 18.32
CA LEU A 313 -20.79 3.17 17.87
C LEU A 313 -21.37 1.85 18.37
N VAL A 314 -22.67 1.83 18.66
CA VAL A 314 -23.38 0.57 18.86
C VAL A 314 -23.69 -0.07 17.50
N LYS A 315 -23.90 -1.39 17.49
CA LYS A 315 -24.17 -2.15 16.25
C LYS A 315 -25.29 -1.55 15.39
N SER A 316 -26.38 -1.09 16.00
CA SER A 316 -27.52 -0.51 15.28
C SER A 316 -27.18 0.81 14.56
N GLU A 317 -26.16 1.56 15.02
CA GLU A 317 -25.67 2.74 14.31
C GLU A 317 -24.83 2.35 13.11
N VAL A 318 -24.00 1.32 13.24
CA VAL A 318 -23.20 0.78 12.14
C VAL A 318 -24.08 0.15 11.06
N ASP A 319 -25.12 -0.59 11.45
CA ASP A 319 -26.11 -1.17 10.53
C ASP A 319 -26.82 -0.08 9.71
N LYS A 320 -27.07 1.11 10.28
CA LYS A 320 -27.65 2.25 9.55
C LYS A 320 -26.70 2.85 8.52
N ILE A 321 -25.39 2.78 8.77
CA ILE A 321 -24.36 3.24 7.82
C ILE A 321 -24.30 2.26 6.65
N TYR A 322 -24.30 0.97 6.94
CA TYR A 322 -24.19 -0.06 5.92
C TYR A 322 -25.52 -0.45 5.27
N LYS A 323 -26.69 -0.07 5.80
CA LYS A 323 -28.04 -0.27 5.21
C LYS A 323 -28.26 -1.66 4.55
N GLY A 324 -27.68 -2.73 5.10
CA GLY A 324 -27.76 -4.08 4.51
C GLY A 324 -26.88 -4.32 3.27
N LEU A 325 -25.97 -3.42 2.92
CA LEU A 325 -24.93 -3.61 1.89
C LEU A 325 -23.96 -4.72 2.30
N ILE A 326 -23.72 -4.85 3.61
CA ILE A 326 -22.95 -5.91 4.23
C ILE A 326 -23.95 -6.92 4.79
N THR A 327 -24.60 -7.66 3.90
CA THR A 327 -25.52 -8.74 4.30
C THR A 327 -24.70 -9.99 4.66
N ASN A 328 -25.00 -10.55 5.84
CA ASN A 328 -24.49 -11.81 6.42
C ASN A 328 -23.17 -11.81 7.22
N ASP A 329 -22.28 -10.82 7.11
CA ASP A 329 -20.98 -10.87 7.84
C ASP A 329 -20.98 -10.26 9.25
N HIS A 330 -22.00 -9.48 9.61
CA HIS A 330 -22.15 -8.95 10.98
C HIS A 330 -22.74 -9.97 11.95
N ALA A 331 -23.34 -11.06 11.47
CA ALA A 331 -23.92 -12.11 12.32
C ALA A 331 -22.89 -13.18 12.69
N ASP A 332 -21.95 -13.50 11.80
CA ASP A 332 -20.92 -14.51 12.05
C ASP A 332 -19.75 -14.01 12.93
N SER A 333 -19.68 -12.72 13.27
CA SER A 333 -18.68 -12.18 14.20
C SER A 333 -19.00 -12.45 15.67
N PHE A 334 -20.10 -13.16 15.95
CA PHE A 334 -20.66 -13.33 17.30
C PHE A 334 -20.08 -14.48 18.13
N THR A 335 -19.09 -15.21 17.62
CA THR A 335 -18.49 -16.31 18.38
C THR A 335 -16.97 -16.24 18.34
N LEU A 336 -16.38 -15.40 19.19
CA LEU A 336 -15.04 -15.63 19.69
C LEU A 336 -15.15 -16.89 20.55
N HIS A 337 -14.97 -18.08 19.95
CA HIS A 337 -14.82 -19.29 20.73
C HIS A 337 -13.56 -19.09 21.57
N ALA A 338 -13.76 -18.73 22.84
CA ALA A 338 -12.74 -18.83 23.86
C ALA A 338 -12.17 -20.24 23.75
N THR A 339 -11.05 -20.36 23.06
CA THR A 339 -10.29 -21.60 23.05
C THR A 339 -9.53 -21.53 24.36
N GLU A 340 -10.03 -22.26 25.37
CA GLU A 340 -9.22 -22.58 26.54
C GLU A 340 -7.89 -23.11 26.03
N ILE A 341 -6.82 -22.35 26.25
CA ILE A 341 -5.48 -22.93 26.24
C ILE A 341 -5.46 -23.79 27.49
N GLY A 342 -5.77 -25.08 27.30
CA GLY A 342 -5.57 -26.11 28.30
C GLY A 342 -4.14 -26.06 28.82
N ARG A 343 -4.02 -26.28 30.13
CA ARG A 343 -2.79 -26.26 30.94
C ARG A 343 -1.60 -26.98 30.32
#